data_AF-A0A8J6S937-F1
#
_entry.id   AF-A0A8J6S937-F1
#
_cell.length_a   1.000
_cell.length_b   1.000
_cell.length_c   1.000
_cell.angle_alpha   90.00
_cell.angle_beta   90.00
_cell.angle_gamma   90.00
#
_symmetry.space_group_name_H-M   'P 1'
#
loop_
_entity.id
_entity.type
_entity.pdbx_description
1 polymer ?
#
loop_
_entity_poly.entity_id
_entity_poly.type
_entity_poly.pdbx_seq_one_letter_code
_entity_poly.pdbx_strand_id
1 'polypeptide(L)'
;MGEDQMTRRRSTLVDEKQLAKFATEINLNFKMRLGQGAIREGGYYNPNLLSSTFEAVVGAYYLDNNLDVEKVRDFVEPLFDSVPEDIVVSLSNVDSKNRFQQWVQANPELSSMPPKYVTQQAGGTPHAPEFIATVCVGDKAYGEGKGRSKKDAEKAAAEDALFKLKKRGLI
;
A
#
# COMPACT_ATOMS: atom_id res chain seq x y z
N MET A 1 -10.17 -11.37 -14.22
CA MET A 1 -9.24 -11.21 -13.08
C MET A 1 -9.65 -12.18 -11.99
N GLY A 2 -8.71 -12.79 -11.26
CA GLY A 2 -9.05 -13.60 -10.08
C GLY A 2 -9.48 -12.71 -8.91
N GLU A 3 -10.31 -13.23 -8.00
CA GLU A 3 -10.89 -12.49 -6.85
C GLU A 3 -9.83 -11.82 -5.96
N ASP A 4 -8.67 -12.48 -5.76
CA ASP A 4 -7.54 -11.93 -5.01
C ASP A 4 -6.96 -10.66 -5.66
N GLN A 5 -6.88 -10.62 -7.00
CA GLN A 5 -6.41 -9.43 -7.72
C GLN A 5 -7.41 -8.28 -7.61
N MET A 6 -8.72 -8.56 -7.69
CA MET A 6 -9.76 -7.54 -7.52
C MET A 6 -9.78 -6.99 -6.09
N THR A 7 -9.61 -7.85 -5.09
CA THR A 7 -9.54 -7.46 -3.68
C THR A 7 -8.34 -6.54 -3.42
N ARG A 8 -7.17 -6.87 -3.96
CA ARG A 8 -5.97 -6.03 -3.83
C ARG A 8 -6.11 -4.69 -4.55
N ARG A 9 -6.62 -4.69 -5.78
CA ARG A 9 -6.93 -3.45 -6.52
C ARG A 9 -7.85 -2.56 -5.70
N ARG A 10 -8.92 -3.12 -5.13
CA ARG A 10 -9.84 -2.39 -4.26
C ARG A 10 -9.10 -1.78 -3.05
N SER A 11 -8.38 -2.59 -2.28
CA SER A 11 -7.67 -2.11 -1.08
C SER A 11 -6.68 -0.99 -1.38
N THR A 12 -6.03 -1.02 -2.54
CA THR A 12 -5.16 0.06 -3.01
C THR A 12 -5.93 1.33 -3.35
N LEU A 13 -7.05 1.20 -4.06
CA LEU A 13 -7.85 2.36 -4.50
C LEU A 13 -8.53 3.07 -3.33
N VAL A 14 -8.83 2.36 -2.24
CA VAL A 14 -9.47 2.93 -1.04
C VAL A 14 -8.52 3.02 0.16
N ASP A 15 -7.20 3.11 -0.05
CA ASP A 15 -6.24 3.31 1.05
C ASP A 15 -6.20 4.77 1.53
N GLU A 16 -5.71 5.00 2.76
CA GLU A 16 -5.65 6.34 3.38
C GLU A 16 -4.96 7.36 2.48
N LYS A 17 -3.88 6.95 1.79
CA LYS A 17 -3.11 7.86 0.95
C LYS A 17 -3.89 8.26 -0.29
N GLN A 18 -4.59 7.32 -0.91
CA GLN A 18 -5.38 7.56 -2.10
C GLN A 18 -6.62 8.41 -1.77
N LEU A 19 -7.31 8.11 -0.68
CA LEU A 19 -8.46 8.91 -0.23
C LEU A 19 -8.04 10.34 0.18
N ALA A 20 -6.87 10.50 0.81
CA ALA A 20 -6.33 11.83 1.10
C ALA A 20 -6.00 12.65 -0.16
N LYS A 21 -5.56 11.98 -1.25
CA LYS A 21 -5.38 12.64 -2.55
C LYS A 21 -6.70 13.10 -3.13
N PHE A 22 -7.72 12.23 -3.15
CA PHE A 22 -9.06 12.60 -3.61
C PHE A 22 -9.62 13.79 -2.83
N ALA A 23 -9.46 13.79 -1.49
CA ALA A 23 -9.81 14.93 -0.64
C ALA A 23 -9.13 16.23 -1.12
N THR A 24 -7.85 16.16 -1.47
CA THR A 24 -7.06 17.31 -1.91
C THR A 24 -7.48 17.76 -3.32
N GLU A 25 -7.74 16.84 -4.24
CA GLU A 25 -8.18 17.14 -5.63
C GLU A 25 -9.50 17.92 -5.66
N ILE A 26 -10.43 17.60 -4.76
CA ILE A 26 -11.70 18.34 -4.61
C ILE A 26 -11.61 19.56 -3.67
N ASN A 27 -10.38 19.94 -3.29
CA ASN A 27 -10.05 21.06 -2.40
C ASN A 27 -10.73 20.97 -1.02
N LEU A 28 -10.88 19.75 -0.49
CA LEU A 28 -11.53 19.52 0.80
C LEU A 28 -10.68 20.02 1.98
N ASN A 29 -9.35 19.96 1.83
CA ASN A 29 -8.41 20.50 2.80
C ASN A 29 -8.77 21.94 3.21
N PHE A 30 -9.00 22.83 2.25
CA PHE A 30 -9.33 24.23 2.54
C PHE A 30 -10.77 24.46 3.04
N LYS A 31 -11.62 23.43 3.01
CA LYS A 31 -13.01 23.47 3.49
C LYS A 31 -13.15 22.90 4.90
N MET A 32 -12.11 22.26 5.44
CA MET A 32 -12.12 21.68 6.78
C MET A 32 -12.17 22.77 7.87
N ARG A 33 -13.00 22.53 8.88
CA ARG A 33 -13.01 23.33 10.12
C ARG A 33 -12.21 22.59 11.17
N LEU A 34 -11.06 23.15 11.54
CA LEU A 34 -10.13 22.54 12.48
C LEU A 34 -10.01 23.36 13.76
N GLY A 35 -9.88 22.67 14.89
CA GLY A 35 -9.50 23.32 16.14
C GLY A 35 -8.04 23.80 16.11
N GLN A 36 -7.70 24.77 16.96
CA GLN A 36 -6.38 25.41 16.95
C GLN A 36 -5.20 24.43 17.14
N GLY A 37 -5.39 23.36 17.92
CA GLY A 37 -4.37 22.31 18.07
C GLY A 37 -4.09 21.58 16.74
N ALA A 38 -5.13 21.11 16.08
CA ALA A 38 -5.02 20.44 14.78
C ALA A 38 -4.41 21.36 13.70
N ILE A 39 -4.74 22.66 13.72
CA ILE A 39 -4.11 23.64 12.82
C ILE A 39 -2.60 23.73 13.06
N ARG A 40 -2.17 23.86 14.32
CA ARG A 40 -0.74 23.94 14.68
C ARG A 40 0.04 22.70 14.27
N GLU A 41 -0.61 21.54 14.28
CA GLU A 41 -0.04 20.25 13.85
C GLU A 41 -0.10 20.05 12.31
N GLY A 42 -0.55 21.05 11.56
CA GLY A 42 -0.63 20.96 10.10
C GLY A 42 -1.80 20.11 9.59
N GLY A 43 -2.91 20.06 10.33
CA GLY A 43 -4.05 19.17 10.07
C GLY A 43 -4.67 19.29 8.68
N TYR A 44 -4.55 20.45 8.03
CA TYR A 44 -4.99 20.66 6.64
C TYR A 44 -4.23 19.80 5.61
N TYR A 45 -3.06 19.29 5.97
CA TYR A 45 -2.23 18.44 5.11
C TYR A 45 -2.03 17.05 5.72
N ASN A 46 -2.69 16.74 6.83
CA ASN A 46 -2.58 15.45 7.49
C ASN A 46 -3.37 14.39 6.69
N PRO A 47 -2.72 13.35 6.12
CA PRO A 47 -3.39 12.36 5.29
C PRO A 47 -4.52 11.62 6.01
N ASN A 48 -4.36 11.34 7.30
CA ASN A 48 -5.38 10.66 8.09
C ASN A 48 -6.66 11.51 8.20
N LEU A 49 -6.51 12.80 8.55
CA LEU A 49 -7.64 13.73 8.62
C LEU A 49 -8.31 13.93 7.26
N LEU A 50 -7.51 14.06 6.19
CA LEU A 50 -8.03 14.23 4.83
C LEU A 50 -8.81 13.01 4.35
N SER A 51 -8.27 11.81 4.57
CA SER A 51 -8.93 10.54 4.26
C SER A 51 -10.27 10.42 5.00
N SER A 52 -10.27 10.61 6.32
CA SER A 52 -11.50 10.54 7.12
C SER A 52 -12.52 11.61 6.74
N THR A 53 -12.07 12.82 6.38
CA THR A 53 -12.97 13.88 5.94
C THR A 53 -13.60 13.55 4.59
N PHE A 54 -12.83 12.97 3.66
CA PHE A 54 -13.37 12.53 2.37
C PHE A 54 -14.47 11.47 2.54
N GLU A 55 -14.21 10.43 3.34
CA GLU A 55 -15.24 9.41 3.64
C GLU A 55 -16.47 10.03 4.32
N ALA A 56 -16.28 10.95 5.26
CA ALA A 56 -17.38 11.64 5.93
C ALA A 56 -18.22 12.46 4.95
N VAL A 57 -17.60 13.13 3.97
CA VAL A 57 -18.31 13.88 2.92
C VAL A 57 -19.07 12.94 1.99
N VAL A 58 -18.46 11.83 1.58
CA VAL A 58 -19.15 10.81 0.76
C VAL A 58 -20.36 10.25 1.51
N GLY A 59 -20.20 9.93 2.80
CA GLY A 59 -21.30 9.48 3.66
C GLY A 59 -22.39 10.52 3.83
N ALA A 60 -22.03 11.79 4.06
CA ALA A 60 -23.00 12.88 4.13
C ALA A 60 -23.75 13.06 2.82
N TYR A 61 -23.07 12.99 1.68
CA TYR A 61 -23.67 13.10 0.36
C TYR A 61 -24.64 11.93 0.07
N TYR A 62 -24.28 10.71 0.47
CA TYR A 62 -25.16 9.55 0.38
C TYR A 62 -26.46 9.75 1.18
N LEU A 63 -26.35 10.27 2.41
CA LEU A 63 -27.51 10.56 3.26
C LEU A 63 -28.37 11.69 2.67
N ASP A 64 -27.75 12.75 2.17
CA ASP A 64 -28.43 13.92 1.57
C ASP A 64 -29.19 13.55 0.28
N ASN A 65 -28.73 12.52 -0.43
CA ASN A 65 -29.39 11.96 -1.61
C ASN A 65 -30.34 10.79 -1.30
N ASN A 66 -30.91 10.73 -0.08
CA ASN A 66 -31.88 9.70 0.32
C ASN A 66 -31.37 8.25 0.14
N LEU A 67 -30.10 8.00 0.47
CA LEU A 67 -29.48 6.68 0.33
C LEU A 67 -29.38 6.18 -1.13
N ASP A 68 -29.35 7.10 -2.10
CA ASP A 68 -29.14 6.77 -3.51
C ASP A 68 -27.66 6.53 -3.81
N VAL A 69 -27.30 5.26 -4.06
CA VAL A 69 -25.93 4.84 -4.39
C VAL A 69 -25.51 5.33 -5.77
N GLU A 70 -26.43 5.51 -6.71
CA GLU A 70 -26.09 5.94 -8.08
C GLU A 70 -25.59 7.39 -8.05
N LYS A 71 -26.19 8.24 -7.22
CA LYS A 71 -25.69 9.62 -6.99
C LYS A 71 -24.28 9.64 -6.44
N VAL A 72 -24.01 8.77 -5.46
CA VAL A 72 -22.65 8.64 -4.91
C VAL A 72 -21.69 8.15 -5.98
N ARG A 73 -22.10 7.17 -6.81
CA ARG A 73 -21.27 6.64 -7.90
C ARG A 73 -20.90 7.75 -8.88
N ASP A 74 -21.87 8.53 -9.36
CA ASP A 74 -21.64 9.64 -10.29
C ASP A 74 -20.62 10.66 -9.75
N PHE A 75 -20.59 10.86 -8.42
CA PHE A 75 -19.64 11.75 -7.75
C PHE A 75 -18.24 11.13 -7.61
N VAL A 76 -18.14 9.86 -7.22
CA VAL A 76 -16.85 9.24 -6.87
C VAL A 76 -16.15 8.56 -8.04
N GLU A 77 -16.90 7.98 -8.98
CA GLU A 77 -16.37 7.21 -10.12
C GLU A 77 -15.34 8.01 -10.94
N PRO A 78 -15.57 9.31 -11.28
CA PRO A 78 -14.56 10.11 -11.98
C PRO A 78 -13.23 10.25 -11.22
N LEU A 79 -13.25 10.23 -9.88
CA LEU A 79 -12.04 10.30 -9.06
C LEU A 79 -11.26 8.99 -9.17
N PHE A 80 -11.94 7.85 -9.10
CA PHE A 80 -11.31 6.54 -9.25
C PHE A 80 -10.78 6.30 -10.67
N ASP A 81 -11.51 6.73 -11.69
CA ASP A 81 -11.08 6.64 -13.11
C ASP A 81 -9.85 7.50 -13.41
N SER A 82 -9.61 8.55 -12.61
CA SER A 82 -8.42 9.38 -12.75
C SER A 82 -7.13 8.68 -12.28
N VAL A 83 -7.24 7.55 -11.56
CA VAL A 83 -6.09 6.81 -11.02
C VAL A 83 -5.45 5.96 -12.14
N PRO A 84 -4.19 6.22 -12.52
CA PRO A 84 -3.51 5.43 -13.55
C PRO A 84 -3.42 3.95 -13.16
N GLU A 85 -3.70 3.04 -14.10
CA GLU A 85 -3.65 1.60 -13.84
C GLU A 85 -2.28 1.12 -13.34
N ASP A 86 -1.20 1.77 -13.76
CA ASP A 86 0.17 1.47 -13.31
C ASP A 86 0.38 1.72 -11.81
N ILE A 87 -0.31 2.70 -11.23
CA ILE A 87 -0.26 3.00 -9.78
C ILE A 87 -1.01 1.92 -9.01
N VAL A 88 -2.15 1.46 -9.54
CA VAL A 88 -2.92 0.35 -8.96
C VAL A 88 -2.10 -0.95 -8.94
N VAL A 89 -1.32 -1.21 -10.00
CA VAL A 89 -0.40 -2.34 -10.08
C VAL A 89 0.82 -2.16 -9.16
N SER A 90 1.41 -0.97 -9.09
CA SER A 90 2.58 -0.70 -8.24
C SER A 90 2.26 -0.70 -6.74
N LEU A 91 1.05 -0.31 -6.33
CA LEU A 91 0.61 -0.41 -4.94
C LEU A 91 0.14 -1.84 -4.60
N SER A 92 -0.29 -2.64 -5.57
CA SER A 92 -0.47 -4.09 -5.39
C SER A 92 0.86 -4.85 -5.18
N ASN A 93 2.00 -4.24 -5.53
CA ASN A 93 3.34 -4.68 -5.13
C ASN A 93 3.72 -4.27 -3.69
N VAL A 94 2.83 -3.63 -2.92
CA VAL A 94 3.08 -3.33 -1.50
C VAL A 94 3.19 -4.60 -0.66
N ASP A 95 2.68 -5.74 -1.13
CA ASP A 95 2.75 -7.01 -0.41
C ASP A 95 3.68 -8.04 -1.08
N SER A 96 4.86 -7.61 -1.52
CA SER A 96 5.91 -8.48 -2.06
C SER A 96 6.27 -9.63 -1.10
N LYS A 97 6.20 -9.39 0.22
CA LYS A 97 6.42 -10.45 1.23
C LYS A 97 5.34 -11.53 1.16
N ASN A 98 4.07 -11.15 1.04
CA ASN A 98 2.96 -12.09 0.91
C ASN A 98 2.95 -12.78 -0.45
N ARG A 99 3.23 -12.06 -1.55
CA ARG A 99 3.39 -12.68 -2.89
C ARG A 99 4.51 -13.72 -2.90
N PHE A 100 5.64 -13.41 -2.28
CA PHE A 100 6.73 -14.38 -2.14
C PHE A 100 6.32 -15.57 -1.25
N GLN A 101 5.60 -15.33 -0.16
CA GLN A 101 5.07 -16.39 0.69
C GLN A 101 4.06 -17.29 -0.02
N GLN A 102 3.14 -16.73 -0.81
CA GLN A 102 2.19 -17.48 -1.64
C GLN A 102 2.92 -18.33 -2.67
N TRP A 103 3.96 -17.80 -3.30
CA TRP A 103 4.80 -18.59 -4.20
C TRP A 103 5.45 -19.76 -3.44
N VAL A 104 6.07 -19.52 -2.28
CA VAL A 104 6.67 -20.58 -1.46
C VAL A 104 5.66 -21.66 -1.08
N GLN A 105 4.45 -21.27 -0.66
CA GLN A 105 3.38 -22.19 -0.30
C GLN A 105 2.82 -22.99 -1.49
N ALA A 106 2.77 -22.37 -2.67
CA ALA A 106 2.33 -23.03 -3.91
C ALA A 106 3.37 -24.02 -4.47
N ASN A 107 4.63 -23.93 -4.04
CA ASN A 107 5.69 -24.86 -4.44
C ASN A 107 5.71 -26.07 -3.50
N PRO A 108 5.38 -27.29 -3.96
CA PRO A 108 5.25 -28.46 -3.09
C PRO A 108 6.50 -28.74 -2.24
N GLU A 109 7.69 -28.58 -2.84
CA GLU A 109 8.98 -28.81 -2.18
C GLU A 109 9.29 -27.80 -1.06
N LEU A 110 8.70 -26.60 -1.15
CA LEU A 110 8.98 -25.49 -0.24
C LEU A 110 7.83 -25.21 0.73
N SER A 111 6.66 -25.81 0.50
CA SER A 111 5.40 -25.52 1.21
C SER A 111 5.49 -25.67 2.74
N SER A 112 6.32 -26.59 3.22
CA SER A 112 6.58 -26.83 4.65
C SER A 112 7.58 -25.84 5.29
N MET A 113 8.22 -24.98 4.50
CA MET A 113 9.27 -24.06 4.95
C MET A 113 8.83 -22.60 4.72
N PRO A 114 8.33 -21.89 5.74
CA PRO A 114 7.94 -20.49 5.55
C PRO A 114 9.17 -19.61 5.27
N PRO A 115 9.02 -18.52 4.48
CA PRO A 115 10.08 -17.54 4.28
C PRO A 115 10.58 -16.94 5.60
N LYS A 116 11.90 -16.89 5.78
CA LYS A 116 12.56 -16.22 6.90
C LYS A 116 13.36 -15.03 6.40
N TYR A 117 13.23 -13.90 7.08
CA TYR A 117 13.97 -12.68 6.78
C TYR A 117 15.07 -12.48 7.81
N VAL A 118 16.31 -12.37 7.35
CA VAL A 118 17.46 -12.02 8.18
C VAL A 118 17.79 -10.57 7.89
N THR A 119 17.51 -9.69 8.85
CA THR A 119 17.66 -8.25 8.69
C THR A 119 18.71 -7.72 9.67
N GLN A 120 19.68 -6.97 9.14
CA GLN A 120 20.74 -6.35 9.91
C GLN A 120 20.88 -4.87 9.56
N GLN A 121 21.28 -4.06 10.54
CA GLN A 121 21.64 -2.67 10.28
C GLN A 121 23.01 -2.65 9.61
N ALA A 122 23.06 -2.10 8.40
CA ALA A 122 24.25 -2.06 7.56
C ALA A 122 25.00 -0.73 7.69
N GLY A 123 24.38 0.29 8.30
CA GLY A 123 24.98 1.60 8.48
C GLY A 123 23.94 2.69 8.72
N GLY A 124 24.25 3.88 8.21
CA GLY A 124 23.43 5.07 8.36
C GLY A 124 23.66 5.85 9.66
N THR A 125 23.19 7.10 9.67
CA THR A 125 23.22 7.96 10.86
C THR A 125 22.01 7.66 11.75
N PRO A 126 21.97 8.15 13.01
CA PRO A 126 20.80 7.97 13.88
C PRO A 126 19.49 8.49 13.28
N HIS A 127 19.56 9.48 12.38
CA HIS A 127 18.41 10.08 11.70
C HIS A 127 18.17 9.52 10.29
N ALA A 128 19.07 8.66 9.79
CA ALA A 128 18.96 8.02 8.48
C ALA A 128 19.62 6.63 8.51
N PRO A 129 19.05 5.67 9.26
CA PRO A 129 19.61 4.34 9.37
C PRO A 129 19.48 3.55 8.06
N GLU A 130 20.42 2.66 7.80
CA GLU A 130 20.42 1.78 6.63
C GLU A 130 20.35 0.32 7.06
N PHE A 131 19.41 -0.43 6.48
CA PHE A 131 19.20 -1.84 6.75
C PHE A 131 19.41 -2.66 5.49
N ILE A 132 19.99 -3.86 5.66
CA ILE A 132 20.04 -4.92 4.65
C ILE A 132 19.20 -6.08 5.17
N ALA A 133 18.35 -6.64 4.31
CA ALA A 133 17.60 -7.85 4.60
C ALA A 133 17.84 -8.90 3.51
N THR A 134 17.92 -10.16 3.91
CA THR A 134 17.96 -11.32 3.01
C THR A 134 16.76 -12.21 3.31
N VAL A 135 16.04 -12.63 2.27
CA VAL A 135 14.93 -13.60 2.39
C VAL A 135 15.41 -15.01 2.03
N CYS A 136 15.16 -15.94 2.93
CA CYS A 136 15.56 -17.34 2.81
C CYS A 136 14.35 -18.28 2.93
N VAL A 137 14.41 -19.43 2.25
CA VAL A 137 13.45 -20.53 2.41
C VAL A 137 14.28 -21.79 2.64
N GLY A 138 14.15 -22.39 3.83
CA GLY A 138 15.14 -23.33 4.32
C GLY A 138 16.53 -22.69 4.40
N ASP A 139 17.54 -23.37 3.87
CA ASP A 139 18.93 -22.90 3.85
C ASP A 139 19.29 -22.08 2.60
N LYS A 140 18.32 -21.82 1.71
CA LYS A 140 18.55 -21.15 0.44
C LYS A 140 18.10 -19.70 0.48
N ALA A 141 19.01 -18.78 0.13
CA ALA A 141 18.69 -17.37 -0.08
C ALA A 141 18.00 -17.16 -1.43
N TYR A 142 16.91 -16.39 -1.44
CA TYR A 142 16.11 -16.08 -2.62
C TYR A 142 16.25 -14.64 -3.07
N GLY A 143 16.42 -13.69 -2.14
CA GLY A 143 16.59 -12.28 -2.48
C GLY A 143 17.23 -11.45 -1.37
N GLU A 144 17.76 -10.29 -1.73
CA GLU A 144 18.37 -9.32 -0.83
C GLU A 144 17.85 -7.92 -1.14
N GLY A 145 17.62 -7.12 -0.11
CA GLY A 145 17.08 -5.77 -0.22
C GLY A 145 17.66 -4.80 0.80
N LYS A 146 17.64 -3.51 0.43
CA LYS A 146 18.09 -2.40 1.28
C LYS A 146 16.92 -1.46 1.59
N GLY A 147 16.94 -0.86 2.78
CA GLY A 147 15.88 0.06 3.19
C GLY A 147 16.28 0.98 4.34
N ARG A 148 15.50 2.05 4.52
CA ARG A 148 15.66 3.00 5.65
C ARG A 148 15.04 2.51 6.95
N SER A 149 14.30 1.41 6.88
CA SER A 149 13.77 0.67 8.01
C SER A 149 13.91 -0.82 7.75
N LYS A 150 13.80 -1.64 8.81
CA LYS A 150 13.76 -3.10 8.68
C LYS A 150 12.65 -3.56 7.73
N LYS A 151 11.46 -2.96 7.84
CA LYS A 151 10.29 -3.29 6.99
C LYS A 151 10.58 -3.01 5.51
N ASP A 152 11.19 -1.87 5.21
CA ASP A 152 11.52 -1.50 3.83
C ASP A 152 12.57 -2.44 3.23
N ALA A 153 13.60 -2.79 4.01
CA ALA A 153 14.64 -3.72 3.56
C ALA A 153 14.05 -5.13 3.28
N GLU A 154 13.18 -5.63 4.17
CA GLU A 154 12.51 -6.92 3.98
C GLU A 154 11.58 -6.91 2.76
N LYS A 155 10.86 -5.82 2.52
CA LYS A 155 10.03 -5.66 1.33
C LYS A 155 10.89 -5.71 0.06
N ALA A 156 11.99 -4.96 0.03
CA ALA A 156 12.93 -4.96 -1.09
C ALA A 156 13.55 -6.35 -1.33
N ALA A 157 13.84 -7.11 -0.27
CA ALA A 157 14.37 -8.47 -0.39
C ALA A 157 13.35 -9.43 -1.04
N ALA A 158 12.06 -9.28 -0.71
CA ALA A 158 10.99 -10.04 -1.34
C ALA A 158 10.76 -9.64 -2.82
N GLU A 159 10.90 -8.35 -3.14
CA GLU A 159 10.85 -7.86 -4.53
C GLU A 159 11.98 -8.45 -5.37
N ASP A 160 13.21 -8.43 -4.87
CA ASP A 160 14.37 -9.03 -5.53
C ASP A 160 14.20 -10.55 -5.72
N ALA A 161 13.66 -11.24 -4.71
CA ALA A 161 13.36 -12.67 -4.81
C ALA A 161 12.36 -12.97 -5.93
N LEU A 162 11.22 -12.25 -5.97
CA LEU A 162 10.22 -12.39 -7.03
C LEU A 162 10.80 -12.05 -8.41
N PHE A 163 11.60 -11.00 -8.51
CA PHE A 163 12.26 -10.62 -9.76
C PHE A 163 13.19 -11.74 -10.28
N LYS A 164 14.02 -12.32 -9.40
CA LYS A 164 14.89 -13.45 -9.73
C LYS A 164 14.13 -14.69 -10.16
N LEU A 165 12.99 -14.98 -9.53
CA LEU A 165 12.12 -16.10 -9.90
C LEU A 165 11.53 -15.89 -11.31
N LYS A 166 11.06 -14.68 -11.61
CA LYS A 166 10.55 -14.32 -12.94
C LYS A 166 11.62 -14.47 -14.02
N LYS A 167 12.84 -14.02 -13.75
CA LYS A 167 13.99 -14.18 -14.67
C LYS A 167 14.34 -15.65 -14.95
N ARG A 168 14.03 -16.55 -14.00
CA ARG A 168 14.22 -18.00 -14.13
C ARG A 168 13.01 -18.72 -14.76
N GLY A 169 11.93 -18.01 -15.07
CA GLY A 169 10.69 -18.60 -15.60
C GLY A 169 9.91 -19.44 -14.59
N LEU A 170 10.12 -19.20 -13.29
CA LEU A 170 9.45 -19.91 -12.19
C LEU A 170 8.15 -19.22 -11.73
N ILE A 171 7.92 -18.00 -12.22
CA ILE A 171 6.69 -17.19 -12.14
C ILE A 171 6.58 -16.25 -13.34
#